data_AF-A0A658IB55-F1
#
_entry.id   AF-A0A658IB55-F1
#
_cell.length_a   1.000
_cell.length_b   1.000
_cell.length_c   1.000
_cell.angle_alpha   90.00
_cell.angle_beta   90.00
_cell.angle_gamma   90.00
#
_symmetry.space_group_name_H-M   'P 1'
#
loop_
_entity.id
_entity.type
_entity.pdbx_description
1 polymer ?
#
loop_
_entity_poly.entity_id
_entity_poly.type
_entity_poly.pdbx_seq_one_letter_code
_entity_poly.pdbx_strand_id
1 'polypeptide(L)'
;KLLYQAKLALDDDLRLKVVRKMYELRFREPPPARRSIEQLRGIEGSRVRATYALLAKQYGVKWNGRNYDPKDWEKGDVVNRCISAATSCLYGISEAAVLAAGYAPAIGFIHSGKPLSFVYDIADIIKFESVVPKAFEIAARHPAEPDKEVRLACRDIFRSSKLTGKLIPLIE
;
A
#
# COMPACT_ATOMS: atom_id res chain seq x y z
N LYS A 1 10.31 18.65 -11.01
CA LYS A 1 9.40 17.74 -10.26
C LYS A 1 9.71 17.75 -8.76
N LEU A 2 10.97 17.58 -8.33
CA LEU A 2 11.35 17.62 -6.91
C LEU A 2 10.87 18.85 -6.11
N LEU A 3 11.14 20.08 -6.58
CA LEU A 3 10.70 21.31 -5.89
C LEU A 3 9.18 21.44 -5.78
N TYR A 4 8.45 20.92 -6.78
CA TYR A 4 6.99 20.90 -6.78
C TYR A 4 6.46 19.99 -5.66
N GLN A 5 6.95 18.75 -5.58
CA GLN A 5 6.59 17.81 -4.51
C GLN A 5 6.96 18.35 -3.13
N ALA A 6 8.16 18.94 -2.98
CA ALA A 6 8.59 19.55 -1.73
C ALA A 6 7.67 20.71 -1.31
N LYS A 7 7.29 21.59 -2.24
CA LYS A 7 6.33 22.67 -1.97
C LYS A 7 4.99 22.11 -1.49
N LEU A 8 4.46 21.08 -2.13
CA LEU A 8 3.20 20.46 -1.70
C LEU A 8 3.31 19.82 -0.31
N ALA A 9 4.45 19.26 0.06
CA ALA A 9 4.64 18.58 1.33
C ALA A 9 4.93 19.51 2.51
N LEU A 10 5.55 20.68 2.26
CA LEU A 10 5.94 21.66 3.28
C LEU A 10 4.85 22.68 3.62
N ASP A 11 3.87 22.85 2.74
CA ASP A 11 2.70 23.70 2.98
C ASP A 11 1.55 22.84 3.51
N ASP A 12 1.10 23.09 4.74
CA ASP A 12 0.11 22.26 5.42
C ASP A 12 -1.24 22.19 4.68
N ASP A 13 -1.65 23.29 4.02
CA ASP A 13 -2.90 23.34 3.26
C ASP A 13 -2.78 22.54 1.95
N LEU A 14 -1.66 22.65 1.25
CA LEU A 14 -1.38 21.86 0.05
C LEU A 14 -1.24 20.38 0.39
N ARG A 15 -0.52 20.06 1.47
CA ARG A 15 -0.34 18.70 1.97
C ARG A 15 -1.69 18.07 2.29
N LEU A 16 -2.58 18.79 2.98
CA LEU A 16 -3.91 18.30 3.30
C LEU A 16 -4.73 18.02 2.03
N LYS A 17 -4.64 18.87 0.99
CA LYS A 17 -5.31 18.62 -0.30
C LYS A 17 -4.81 17.32 -0.95
N VAL A 18 -3.50 17.07 -0.95
CA VAL A 18 -2.92 15.82 -1.49
C VAL A 18 -3.39 14.60 -0.68
N VAL A 19 -3.30 14.64 0.65
CA VAL A 19 -3.77 13.55 1.52
C VAL A 19 -5.25 13.24 1.28
N ARG A 20 -6.08 14.28 1.13
CA ARG A 20 -7.51 14.10 0.82
C ARG A 20 -7.72 13.44 -0.53
N LYS A 21 -6.92 13.80 -1.55
CA LYS A 21 -6.98 13.16 -2.87
C LYS A 21 -6.55 11.69 -2.81
N MET A 22 -5.48 11.37 -2.08
CA MET A 22 -5.03 9.99 -1.86
C MET A 22 -6.11 9.15 -1.18
N TYR A 23 -6.79 9.70 -0.17
CA TYR A 23 -7.90 9.04 0.50
C TYR A 23 -9.06 8.75 -0.47
N GLU A 24 -9.44 9.75 -1.28
CA GLU A 24 -10.49 9.60 -2.28
C GLU A 24 -10.17 8.50 -3.29
N LEU A 25 -8.93 8.47 -3.81
CA LEU A 25 -8.49 7.44 -4.74
C LEU A 25 -8.52 6.04 -4.10
N ARG A 26 -8.05 5.92 -2.85
CA ARG A 26 -7.96 4.65 -2.12
C ARG A 26 -9.34 4.06 -1.83
N PHE A 27 -10.29 4.88 -1.40
CA PHE A 27 -11.60 4.42 -0.93
C PHE A 27 -12.74 4.65 -1.93
N ARG A 28 -12.47 5.35 -3.03
CA ARG A 28 -13.46 5.74 -4.06
C ARG A 28 -14.63 6.56 -3.50
N GLU A 29 -14.35 7.31 -2.44
CA GLU A 29 -15.31 8.20 -1.78
C GLU A 29 -14.59 9.38 -1.12
N PRO A 30 -15.23 10.55 -1.03
CA PRO A 30 -14.61 11.72 -0.45
C PRO A 30 -14.33 11.51 1.06
N PRO A 31 -13.14 11.93 1.56
CA PRO A 31 -12.87 11.91 2.99
C PRO A 31 -13.79 12.89 3.73
N PRO A 32 -14.17 12.60 5.00
CA PRO A 32 -14.98 13.50 5.80
C PRO A 32 -14.44 14.93 5.81
N ALA A 33 -15.34 15.91 5.71
CA ALA A 33 -14.97 17.31 5.77
C ALA A 33 -14.42 17.67 7.17
N ARG A 34 -13.58 18.72 7.24
CA ARG A 34 -13.05 19.28 8.50
C ARG A 34 -12.30 18.27 9.38
N ARG A 35 -11.48 17.42 8.76
CA ARG A 35 -10.60 16.48 9.46
C ARG A 35 -9.13 16.77 9.17
N SER A 36 -8.30 16.74 10.20
CA SER A 36 -6.84 16.80 10.07
C SER A 36 -6.28 15.51 9.45
N ILE A 37 -5.03 15.54 9.00
CA ILE A 37 -4.34 14.35 8.46
C ILE A 37 -4.33 13.20 9.48
N GLU A 38 -4.07 13.49 10.76
CA GLU A 38 -4.06 12.47 11.82
C GLU A 38 -5.42 11.82 12.02
N GLN A 39 -6.50 12.60 11.95
CA GLN A 39 -7.86 12.09 12.03
C GLN A 39 -8.20 11.21 10.83
N LEU A 40 -7.81 11.62 9.61
CA LEU A 40 -7.99 10.82 8.40
C LEU A 40 -7.23 9.48 8.49
N ARG A 41 -6.01 9.50 9.01
CA ARG A 41 -5.20 8.28 9.27
C ARG A 41 -5.88 7.34 10.25
N GLY A 42 -6.53 7.85 11.29
CA GLY A 42 -7.32 7.04 12.23
C GLY A 42 -8.48 6.31 11.55
N ILE A 43 -9.22 7.00 10.69
CA ILE A 43 -10.33 6.43 9.92
C ILE A 43 -9.82 5.39 8.93
N GLU A 44 -8.77 5.72 8.20
CA GLU A 44 -8.08 4.80 7.27
C GLU A 44 -7.64 3.52 7.99
N GLY A 45 -6.99 3.63 9.15
CA GLY A 45 -6.56 2.49 9.94
C GLY A 45 -7.72 1.58 10.35
N SER A 46 -8.87 2.16 10.72
CA SER A 46 -10.08 1.39 11.02
C SER A 46 -10.61 0.63 9.80
N ARG A 47 -10.63 1.29 8.63
CA ARG A 47 -11.06 0.65 7.37
C ARG A 47 -10.12 -0.47 6.96
N VAL A 48 -8.81 -0.24 7.03
CA VAL A 48 -7.79 -1.25 6.72
C VAL A 48 -7.96 -2.50 7.58
N ARG A 49 -8.20 -2.35 8.89
CA ARG A 49 -8.47 -3.49 9.77
C ARG A 49 -9.73 -4.25 9.37
N ALA A 50 -10.80 -3.52 9.04
CA ALA A 50 -12.05 -4.13 8.56
C ALA A 50 -11.84 -4.88 7.23
N THR A 51 -11.10 -4.31 6.28
CA THR A 51 -10.77 -4.95 5.00
C THR A 51 -9.99 -6.24 5.20
N TYR A 52 -8.99 -6.26 6.08
CA TYR A 52 -8.27 -7.50 6.40
C TYR A 52 -9.19 -8.57 7.00
N ALA A 53 -10.06 -8.20 7.94
CA ALA A 53 -11.02 -9.14 8.53
C ALA A 53 -12.01 -9.70 7.49
N LEU A 54 -12.46 -8.86 6.56
CA LEU A 54 -13.32 -9.26 5.46
C LEU A 54 -12.62 -10.25 4.53
N LEU A 55 -11.39 -9.95 4.09
CA LEU A 55 -10.61 -10.84 3.23
C LEU A 55 -10.30 -12.17 3.92
N ALA A 56 -9.94 -12.13 5.21
CA ALA A 56 -9.74 -13.33 6.02
C ALA A 56 -10.98 -14.24 6.00
N LYS A 57 -12.16 -13.66 6.22
CA LYS A 57 -13.43 -14.40 6.14
C LYS A 57 -13.70 -14.92 4.74
N GLN A 58 -13.50 -14.10 3.71
CA GLN A 58 -13.77 -14.44 2.32
C GLN A 58 -12.91 -15.60 1.82
N TYR A 59 -11.63 -15.64 2.18
CA TYR A 59 -10.69 -16.68 1.76
C TYR A 59 -10.55 -17.82 2.77
N GLY A 60 -11.30 -17.82 3.87
CA GLY A 60 -11.24 -18.88 4.89
C GLY A 60 -9.92 -18.93 5.67
N VAL A 61 -9.23 -17.81 5.84
CA VAL A 61 -7.92 -17.73 6.51
C VAL A 61 -8.11 -17.26 7.96
N LYS A 62 -7.50 -17.97 8.91
CA LYS A 62 -7.42 -17.52 10.31
C LYS A 62 -6.60 -16.23 10.39
N TRP A 63 -7.19 -15.16 10.93
CA TRP A 63 -6.55 -13.84 11.01
C TRP A 63 -6.53 -13.30 12.44
N ASN A 64 -5.32 -13.11 12.98
CA ASN A 64 -5.10 -12.58 14.33
C ASN A 64 -4.56 -11.15 14.32
N GLY A 65 -4.73 -10.44 13.20
CA GLY A 65 -4.15 -9.12 12.96
C GLY A 65 -2.86 -9.16 12.14
N ARG A 66 -2.41 -7.96 11.76
CA ARG A 66 -1.19 -7.76 10.98
C ARG A 66 0.01 -7.74 11.93
N ASN A 67 0.65 -8.89 12.10
CA ASN A 67 1.76 -9.09 13.02
C ASN A 67 2.96 -9.71 12.28
N TYR A 68 4.13 -9.09 12.41
CA TYR A 68 5.39 -9.61 11.88
C TYR A 68 6.56 -9.08 12.72
N ASP A 69 7.62 -9.87 12.82
CA ASP A 69 8.88 -9.43 13.46
C ASP A 69 9.84 -8.98 12.34
N PRO A 70 10.20 -7.68 12.27
CA PRO A 70 11.14 -7.19 11.26
C PRO A 70 12.53 -7.84 11.33
N LYS A 71 12.88 -8.48 12.46
CA LYS A 71 14.15 -9.18 12.68
C LYS A 71 14.06 -10.69 12.49
N ASP A 72 12.86 -11.24 12.36
CA ASP A 72 12.63 -12.68 12.28
C ASP A 72 11.43 -12.99 11.38
N TRP A 73 11.74 -13.37 10.14
CA TRP A 73 10.76 -13.67 9.11
C TRP A 73 9.86 -14.86 9.47
N GLU A 74 10.41 -15.89 10.12
CA GLU A 74 9.74 -17.17 10.36
C GLU A 74 8.73 -17.10 11.52
N LYS A 75 8.80 -16.06 12.37
CA LYS A 75 7.77 -15.82 13.40
C LYS A 75 6.42 -15.38 12.84
N GLY A 76 6.38 -14.89 11.60
CA GLY A 76 5.13 -14.50 10.94
C GLY A 76 4.33 -15.73 10.52
N ASP A 77 3.03 -15.76 10.83
CA ASP A 77 2.15 -16.76 10.24
C ASP A 77 2.12 -16.66 8.70
N VAL A 78 1.67 -17.72 8.03
CA VAL A 78 1.73 -17.83 6.56
C VAL A 78 1.06 -16.63 5.88
N VAL A 79 -0.10 -16.18 6.35
CA VAL A 79 -0.80 -15.04 5.76
C VAL A 79 -0.04 -13.73 5.95
N ASN A 80 0.56 -13.48 7.11
CA ASN A 80 1.39 -12.30 7.33
C ASN A 80 2.65 -12.32 6.46
N ARG A 81 3.27 -13.48 6.23
CA ARG A 81 4.40 -13.64 5.30
C ARG A 81 3.96 -13.39 3.85
N CYS A 82 2.82 -13.93 3.42
CA CYS A 82 2.27 -13.65 2.10
C CYS A 82 2.00 -12.16 1.90
N ILE A 83 1.36 -11.48 2.87
CA ILE A 83 1.10 -10.03 2.79
C ILE A 83 2.41 -9.24 2.73
N SER A 84 3.40 -9.60 3.54
CA SER A 84 4.72 -8.95 3.53
C SER A 84 5.39 -9.09 2.16
N ALA A 85 5.43 -10.30 1.59
CA ALA A 85 6.00 -10.54 0.27
C ALA A 85 5.27 -9.76 -0.83
N ALA A 86 3.93 -9.78 -0.81
CA ALA A 86 3.09 -9.07 -1.78
C ALA A 86 3.32 -7.55 -1.73
N THR A 87 3.36 -7.01 -0.50
CA THR A 87 3.59 -5.59 -0.24
C THR A 87 5.00 -5.17 -0.65
N SER A 88 6.01 -6.01 -0.40
CA SER A 88 7.38 -5.76 -0.85
C SER A 88 7.48 -5.66 -2.38
N CYS A 89 6.79 -6.54 -3.12
CA CYS A 89 6.72 -6.44 -4.58
C CYS A 89 6.07 -5.13 -5.04
N LEU A 90 4.97 -4.73 -4.38
CA LEU A 90 4.26 -3.50 -4.70
C LEU A 90 5.12 -2.26 -4.41
N TYR A 91 5.88 -2.26 -3.32
CA TYR A 91 6.81 -1.17 -3.01
C TYR A 91 7.90 -1.04 -4.08
N GLY A 92 8.48 -2.14 -4.54
CA GLY A 92 9.51 -2.10 -5.59
C GLY A 92 9.02 -1.46 -6.89
N ILE A 93 7.83 -1.82 -7.36
CA ILE A 93 7.28 -1.22 -8.60
C ILE A 93 6.80 0.22 -8.38
N SER A 94 6.33 0.57 -7.18
CA SER A 94 5.93 1.93 -6.82
C SER A 94 7.14 2.86 -6.72
N GLU A 95 8.24 2.39 -6.13
CA GLU A 95 9.51 3.13 -6.09
C GLU A 95 10.06 3.39 -7.49
N ALA A 96 10.06 2.36 -8.35
CA ALA A 96 10.47 2.51 -9.74
C ALA A 96 9.61 3.55 -10.48
N ALA A 97 8.29 3.56 -10.26
CA ALA A 97 7.40 4.55 -10.87
C ALA A 97 7.62 5.98 -10.32
N VAL A 98 7.82 6.13 -9.01
CA VAL A 98 8.15 7.42 -8.38
C VAL A 98 9.44 8.00 -8.96
N LEU A 99 10.48 7.18 -9.08
CA LEU A 99 11.76 7.59 -9.67
C LEU A 99 11.61 7.93 -11.16
N ALA A 100 10.90 7.10 -11.93
CA ALA A 100 10.67 7.34 -13.36
C ALA A 100 9.85 8.62 -13.62
N ALA A 101 8.94 8.99 -12.72
CA ALA A 101 8.19 10.23 -12.77
C ALA A 101 8.99 11.47 -12.31
N GLY A 102 10.23 11.28 -11.84
CA GLY A 102 11.12 12.36 -11.40
C GLY A 102 10.82 12.92 -10.00
N TYR A 103 10.13 12.14 -9.16
CA TYR A 103 9.80 12.47 -7.77
C TYR A 103 10.76 11.80 -6.78
N ALA A 104 10.80 12.31 -5.54
CA ALA A 104 11.60 11.76 -4.46
C ALA A 104 10.80 10.71 -3.66
N PRO A 105 11.31 9.48 -3.49
CA PRO A 105 10.72 8.46 -2.63
C PRO A 105 10.55 8.88 -1.16
N ALA A 106 11.42 9.78 -0.66
CA ALA A 106 11.45 10.17 0.75
C ALA A 106 10.43 11.26 1.14
N ILE A 107 9.86 11.99 0.18
CA ILE A 107 8.94 13.11 0.45
C ILE A 107 7.50 12.63 0.37
N GLY A 108 7.00 12.04 1.46
CA GLY A 108 5.60 11.61 1.56
C GLY A 108 4.67 12.67 2.16
N PHE A 109 3.37 12.41 2.06
CA PHE A 109 2.25 13.23 2.49
C PHE A 109 1.52 12.60 3.70
N ILE A 110 1.22 11.30 3.64
CA ILE A 110 0.63 10.56 4.77
C ILE A 110 1.74 10.00 5.65
N HIS A 111 2.67 9.26 5.06
CA HIS A 111 3.88 8.80 5.73
C HIS A 111 4.96 9.87 5.66
N SER A 112 5.68 10.10 6.76
CA SER A 112 6.78 11.07 6.83
C SER A 112 7.96 10.54 7.65
N GLY A 113 9.16 11.03 7.36
CA GLY A 113 10.38 10.68 8.11
C GLY A 113 10.97 9.30 7.81
N LYS A 114 10.55 8.64 6.73
CA LYS A 114 11.13 7.37 6.26
C LYS A 114 11.70 7.54 4.84
N PRO A 115 12.78 6.83 4.47
CA PRO A 115 13.37 6.95 3.13
C PRO A 115 12.42 6.62 1.96
N LEU A 116 11.37 5.85 2.23
CA LEU A 116 10.38 5.39 1.25
C LEU A 116 8.97 5.91 1.56
N SER A 117 8.85 7.02 2.30
CA SER A 117 7.58 7.60 2.72
C SER A 117 6.57 7.75 1.57
N PHE A 118 6.98 8.32 0.43
CA PHE A 118 6.08 8.50 -0.72
C PHE A 118 5.75 7.20 -1.43
N VAL A 119 6.67 6.23 -1.43
CA VAL A 119 6.42 4.89 -1.97
C VAL A 119 5.29 4.21 -1.19
N TYR A 120 5.28 4.35 0.14
CA TYR A 120 4.21 3.82 0.97
C TYR A 120 2.87 4.50 0.67
N ASP A 121 2.86 5.82 0.50
CA ASP A 121 1.64 6.56 0.16
C ASP A 121 1.01 6.06 -1.14
N ILE A 122 1.81 5.93 -2.21
CA ILE A 122 1.32 5.50 -3.53
C ILE A 122 0.89 4.03 -3.51
N ALA A 123 1.70 3.15 -2.91
CA ALA A 123 1.38 1.73 -2.84
C ALA A 123 0.06 1.49 -2.07
N ASP A 124 -0.19 2.25 -1.00
CA ASP A 124 -1.35 2.04 -0.14
C ASP A 124 -2.69 2.36 -0.82
N ILE A 125 -2.70 3.20 -1.85
CA ILE A 125 -3.89 3.50 -2.66
C ILE A 125 -4.42 2.23 -3.34
N ILE A 126 -3.52 1.42 -3.91
CA ILE A 126 -3.88 0.28 -4.78
C ILE A 126 -3.67 -1.10 -4.13
N LYS A 127 -3.05 -1.13 -2.94
CA LYS A 127 -2.65 -2.35 -2.23
C LYS A 127 -3.78 -3.37 -2.06
N PHE A 128 -4.98 -2.89 -1.72
CA PHE A 128 -6.15 -3.75 -1.46
C PHE A 128 -6.96 -4.08 -2.72
N GLU A 129 -6.70 -3.43 -3.85
CA GLU A 129 -7.37 -3.74 -5.12
C GLU A 129 -6.73 -4.93 -5.85
N SER A 130 -5.50 -5.30 -5.48
CA SER A 130 -4.68 -6.22 -6.27
C SER A 130 -3.92 -7.23 -5.40
N VAL A 131 -2.82 -6.80 -4.78
CA VAL A 131 -1.81 -7.72 -4.23
C VAL A 131 -2.24 -8.35 -2.89
N VAL A 132 -3.00 -7.65 -2.05
CA VAL A 132 -3.44 -8.20 -0.75
C VAL A 132 -4.48 -9.30 -0.92
N PRO A 133 -5.56 -9.16 -1.71
CA PRO A 133 -6.47 -10.27 -1.97
C PRO A 133 -5.74 -11.51 -2.50
N LYS A 134 -4.75 -11.33 -3.38
CA LYS A 134 -3.93 -12.44 -3.90
C LYS A 134 -3.08 -13.11 -2.81
N ALA A 135 -2.54 -12.33 -1.87
CA ALA A 135 -1.82 -12.88 -0.73
C ALA A 135 -2.72 -13.76 0.16
N PHE A 136 -3.96 -13.36 0.40
CA PHE A 136 -4.94 -14.18 1.13
C PHE A 136 -5.31 -15.46 0.37
N GLU A 137 -5.56 -15.35 -0.94
CA GLU A 137 -5.83 -16.50 -1.81
C GLU A 137 -4.70 -17.53 -1.75
N ILE A 138 -3.45 -17.08 -1.84
CA ILE A 138 -2.28 -17.97 -1.78
C ILE A 138 -2.14 -18.58 -0.39
N ALA A 139 -2.27 -17.77 0.67
CA ALA A 139 -2.18 -18.25 2.05
C ALA A 139 -3.21 -19.34 2.38
N ALA A 140 -4.43 -19.24 1.83
CA ALA A 140 -5.49 -20.23 2.02
C ALA A 140 -5.15 -21.63 1.47
N ARG A 141 -4.20 -21.72 0.54
CA ARG A 141 -3.75 -23.00 -0.05
C ARG A 141 -2.65 -23.69 0.74
N HIS A 142 -2.12 -23.04 1.78
CA HIS A 142 -1.00 -23.55 2.60
C HIS A 142 0.20 -24.07 1.77
N PRO A 143 0.75 -23.24 0.85
CA PRO A 143 1.85 -23.67 0.00
C PRO A 143 3.15 -23.87 0.81
N ALA A 144 4.05 -24.70 0.28
CA ALA A 144 5.36 -24.93 0.88
C ALA A 144 6.27 -23.69 0.80
N GLU A 145 6.21 -22.94 -0.32
CA GLU A 145 7.01 -21.73 -0.57
C GLU A 145 6.09 -20.50 -0.79
N PRO A 146 5.39 -20.01 0.25
CA PRO A 146 4.35 -18.99 0.11
C PRO A 146 4.85 -17.66 -0.49
N ASP A 147 6.06 -17.24 -0.14
CA ASP A 147 6.66 -16.00 -0.60
C ASP A 147 7.02 -16.03 -2.09
N LYS A 148 7.57 -17.15 -2.57
CA LYS A 148 7.86 -17.39 -3.98
C LYS A 148 6.59 -17.36 -4.82
N GLU A 149 5.56 -18.08 -4.41
CA GLU A 149 4.27 -18.06 -5.10
C GLU A 149 3.66 -16.66 -5.16
N VAL A 150 3.72 -15.92 -4.04
CA VAL A 150 3.25 -14.53 -3.99
C VAL A 150 4.02 -13.62 -4.94
N ARG A 151 5.35 -13.73 -5.00
CA ARG A 151 6.18 -12.91 -5.91
C ARG A 151 5.85 -13.18 -7.37
N LEU A 152 5.67 -14.46 -7.75
CA LEU A 152 5.26 -14.84 -9.10
C LEU A 152 3.86 -14.30 -9.44
N ALA A 153 2.92 -14.43 -8.52
CA ALA A 153 1.57 -13.90 -8.70
C ALA A 153 1.56 -12.36 -8.81
N CYS A 154 2.35 -11.65 -8.01
CA CYS A 154 2.49 -10.20 -8.10
C CYS A 154 3.06 -9.77 -9.46
N ARG A 155 4.11 -10.44 -9.94
CA ARG A 155 4.65 -10.21 -11.30
C ARG A 155 3.57 -10.35 -12.36
N ASP A 156 2.77 -11.41 -12.29
CA ASP A 156 1.73 -11.68 -13.28
C ASP A 156 0.58 -10.66 -13.19
N ILE A 157 0.20 -10.24 -11.99
CA ILE A 157 -0.75 -9.14 -11.76
C ILE A 157 -0.22 -7.84 -12.36
N PHE A 158 1.02 -7.45 -12.09
CA PHE A 158 1.59 -6.19 -12.57
C PHE A 158 1.62 -6.15 -14.10
N ARG A 159 2.00 -7.26 -14.73
CA ARG A 159 2.01 -7.40 -16.20
C ARG A 159 0.60 -7.34 -16.79
N SER A 160 -0.32 -8.17 -16.31
CA SER A 160 -1.67 -8.27 -16.88
C SER A 160 -2.50 -7.01 -16.67
N SER A 161 -2.35 -6.34 -15.53
CA SER A 161 -3.05 -5.09 -15.23
C SER A 161 -2.39 -3.84 -15.82
N LYS A 162 -1.21 -3.99 -16.45
CA LYS A 162 -0.35 -2.90 -16.93
C LYS A 162 -0.06 -1.88 -15.82
N LEU A 163 0.22 -2.35 -14.60
CA LEU A 163 0.25 -1.50 -13.41
C LEU A 163 1.29 -0.37 -13.52
N THR A 164 2.48 -0.64 -14.04
CA THR A 164 3.52 0.37 -14.25
C THR A 164 3.03 1.56 -15.07
N GLY A 165 2.27 1.30 -16.14
CA GLY A 165 1.71 2.34 -17.00
C GLY A 165 0.59 3.15 -16.34
N LYS A 166 0.03 2.67 -15.23
CA LYS A 166 -1.02 3.35 -14.44
C LYS A 166 -0.45 4.11 -13.25
N LEU A 167 0.70 3.70 -12.71
CA LEU A 167 1.30 4.32 -11.54
C LEU A 167 1.77 5.75 -11.79
N ILE A 168 2.39 6.04 -12.93
CA ILE A 168 2.82 7.41 -13.24
C ILE A 168 1.62 8.37 -13.35
N PRO A 169 0.55 8.05 -14.12
CA PRO A 169 -0.67 8.86 -14.12
C PRO A 169 -1.39 8.96 -12.77
N LEU A 170 -1.20 7.99 -11.86
CA LEU A 170 -1.75 8.05 -10.51
C LEU A 170 -0.97 9.01 -9.61
N ILE A 171 0.35 9.13 -9.83
CA ILE A 171 1.25 10.01 -9.07
C ILE A 171 1.07 11.48 -9.46
N GLU A 172 0.81 11.75 -10.75
CA GLU A 172 0.55 13.09 -11.30
C GLU A 172 -0.85 13.63 -10.97
#